data_AF-A0A0W0FVZ7-F1
#
_entry.id   AF-A0A0W0FVZ7-F1
#
_cell.length_a   1.000
_cell.length_b   1.000
_cell.length_c   1.000
_cell.angle_alpha   90.00
_cell.angle_beta   90.00
_cell.angle_gamma   90.00
#
_symmetry.space_group_name_H-M   'P 1'
#
loop_
_entity.id
_entity.type
_entity.pdbx_description
1 polymer ?
#
loop_
_entity_poly.entity_id
_entity_poly.type
_entity_poly.pdbx_seq_one_letter_code
_entity_poly.pdbx_strand_id
1 'polypeptide(L)'
;MSDADVEDEVIDSAIAQTANEIIVALGNSARIFIVLDEANVAVKACPKSFRDDHGNYYPLLKAMLKTWREHLGTLPFVFVVTGTEIPREFFDSSGEWADFTWSSHTGSFNRQDHQSSYVQQFLPEDLWESVGEPLTLRLWKWMRGRYRFTSAYVAILLEHTYAKPLTYLDMVIQQGSGYFPRDVHYGVRPPTDIIPLALLDFERMSIDRRLRSYVHLALMDTILSSSNPGYSAEAIILVNEGMGRFADSRCSHIVVDEPLIIARAVTWFSGNEGETPASILNYQYFLDHLVDPGMSPRHPPAYLAFALALVFGKSRRISDIFALSKPVPIWSRRNADIVIRKQDGDIAVESPLRDVDRMQRTLVAYSTTLADTLSWMRHHHRTPFCIHVTETTATLISIVKLSNNTRFWAIMRVLHSLGDEDIATKIRDTAHDLQAENLFREPASLVHSDILDALDSLPGICSQVCPHGVLPVIAVLGKDIEDIDPDVLNGSDSSRIALIRLDELSQALDLIPQEQIAERIINAITRDPEKVEEVAEEEVEETTTQTKVHAGKAQASASNQFRSRRPRGSSVVQHDTRASGSSHASPSGTSRYNLRPRIKSKTR
;
A
#
# COMPACT_ATOMS: atom_id res chain seq x y z
N MET A 1 9.93 -46.05 -36.51
CA MET A 1 10.16 -46.74 -35.23
C MET A 1 8.81 -46.78 -34.56
N SER A 2 8.22 -47.97 -34.44
CA SER A 2 6.99 -48.17 -33.68
C SER A 2 7.34 -47.95 -32.21
N ASP A 3 6.73 -46.95 -31.58
CA ASP A 3 6.74 -46.89 -30.12
C ASP A 3 6.16 -48.20 -29.61
N ALA A 4 6.94 -48.92 -28.81
CA ALA A 4 6.46 -50.11 -28.14
C ALA A 4 5.49 -49.62 -27.06
N ASP A 5 4.18 -49.79 -27.29
CA ASP A 5 3.17 -49.54 -26.27
C ASP A 5 3.47 -50.45 -25.08
N VAL A 6 3.82 -49.84 -23.95
CA VAL A 6 3.95 -50.52 -22.66
C VAL A 6 2.54 -50.59 -22.07
N GLU A 7 2.10 -51.79 -21.69
CA GLU A 7 0.79 -51.98 -21.05
C GLU A 7 0.75 -51.29 -19.68
N ASP A 8 -0.36 -50.63 -19.35
CA ASP A 8 -0.53 -49.88 -18.08
C ASP A 8 -0.28 -50.76 -16.85
N GLU A 9 -0.64 -52.05 -16.90
CA GLU A 9 -0.40 -53.01 -15.82
C GLU A 9 1.10 -53.16 -15.46
N VAL A 10 1.98 -53.03 -16.45
CA VAL A 10 3.44 -53.09 -16.25
C VAL A 10 3.92 -51.85 -15.52
N ILE A 11 3.38 -50.68 -15.87
CA ILE A 11 3.70 -49.40 -15.23
C ILE A 11 3.22 -49.41 -13.78
N ASP A 12 1.97 -49.82 -13.54
CA ASP A 12 1.37 -49.90 -12.21
C ASP A 12 2.14 -50.85 -11.29
N SER A 13 2.51 -52.02 -11.81
CA SER A 13 3.32 -53.00 -11.08
C SER A 13 4.70 -52.43 -10.72
N ALA A 14 5.33 -51.71 -11.64
CA ALA A 14 6.62 -51.07 -11.40
C ALA A 14 6.53 -49.98 -10.33
N ILE A 15 5.47 -49.15 -10.35
CA ILE A 15 5.23 -48.11 -9.34
C ILE A 15 5.01 -48.75 -7.97
N ALA A 16 4.14 -49.75 -7.86
CA ALA A 16 3.83 -50.43 -6.61
C ALA A 16 5.06 -51.15 -6.02
N GLN A 17 5.85 -51.82 -6.86
CA GLN A 17 7.11 -52.43 -6.44
C GLN A 17 8.08 -51.39 -5.89
N THR A 18 8.30 -50.30 -6.65
CA THR A 18 9.22 -49.23 -6.25
C THR A 18 8.77 -48.56 -4.94
N ALA A 19 7.48 -48.30 -4.78
CA ALA A 19 6.92 -47.71 -3.56
C ALA A 19 7.16 -48.60 -2.34
N ASN A 20 6.96 -49.92 -2.47
CA ASN A 20 7.26 -50.88 -1.41
C ASN A 20 8.75 -50.93 -1.06
N GLU A 21 9.64 -50.90 -2.06
CA GLU A 21 11.08 -50.87 -1.84
C GLU A 21 11.50 -49.63 -1.03
N ILE A 22 10.91 -48.47 -1.33
CA ILE A 22 11.14 -47.22 -0.58
C ILE A 22 10.66 -47.35 0.87
N ILE A 23 9.44 -47.88 1.09
CA ILE A 23 8.87 -48.06 2.43
C ILE A 23 9.74 -48.99 3.27
N VAL A 24 10.18 -50.11 2.70
CA VAL A 24 11.05 -51.07 3.38
C VAL A 24 12.39 -50.43 3.72
N ALA A 25 12.98 -49.66 2.79
CA ALA A 25 14.26 -49.00 3.01
C ALA A 25 14.21 -47.92 4.11
N LEU A 26 13.11 -47.17 4.22
CA LEU A 26 12.94 -46.08 5.19
C LEU A 26 12.34 -46.55 6.53
N GLY A 27 11.89 -47.80 6.62
CA GLY A 27 11.25 -48.38 7.78
C GLY A 27 9.73 -48.24 7.72
N ASN A 28 9.03 -49.37 7.86
CA ASN A 28 7.57 -49.54 7.66
C ASN A 28 6.66 -48.63 8.52
N SER A 29 7.20 -47.85 9.45
CA SER A 29 6.46 -46.92 10.32
C SER A 29 6.66 -45.44 10.00
N ALA A 30 7.54 -45.09 9.06
CA ALA A 30 7.82 -43.70 8.71
C ALA A 30 6.79 -43.13 7.73
N ARG A 31 6.36 -41.89 7.96
CA ARG A 31 5.68 -41.09 6.92
C ARG A 31 6.72 -40.62 5.91
N ILE A 32 6.42 -40.76 4.62
CA ILE A 32 7.31 -40.39 3.53
C ILE A 32 6.77 -39.12 2.88
N PHE A 33 7.54 -38.04 2.86
CA PHE A 33 7.10 -36.78 2.27
C PHE A 33 7.59 -36.66 0.82
N ILE A 34 6.65 -36.40 -0.10
CA ILE A 34 6.95 -36.04 -1.49
C ILE A 34 6.74 -34.54 -1.61
N VAL A 35 7.83 -33.79 -1.75
CA VAL A 35 7.80 -32.34 -1.84
C VAL A 35 7.95 -31.92 -3.29
N LEU A 36 6.95 -31.25 -3.85
CA LEU A 36 7.02 -30.58 -5.13
C LEU A 36 7.21 -29.09 -4.87
N ASP A 37 8.44 -28.62 -5.07
CA ASP A 37 8.76 -27.21 -4.93
C ASP A 37 8.46 -26.45 -6.24
N GLU A 38 7.95 -25.23 -6.16
CA GLU A 38 7.63 -24.39 -7.34
C GLU A 38 6.69 -25.07 -8.36
N ALA A 39 5.65 -25.75 -7.87
CA ALA A 39 4.72 -26.53 -8.68
C ALA A 39 3.93 -25.70 -9.72
N ASN A 40 3.88 -24.37 -9.56
CA ASN A 40 3.41 -23.43 -10.58
C ASN A 40 4.14 -23.59 -11.92
N VAL A 41 5.39 -24.08 -11.95
CA VAL A 41 6.10 -24.40 -13.19
C VAL A 41 5.35 -25.48 -13.98
N ALA A 42 4.90 -26.54 -13.31
CA ALA A 42 4.12 -27.61 -13.94
C ALA A 42 2.73 -27.12 -14.39
N VAL A 43 2.13 -26.18 -13.66
CA VAL A 43 0.88 -25.51 -14.07
C VAL A 43 1.07 -24.75 -15.38
N LYS A 44 2.15 -23.97 -15.50
CA LYS A 44 2.41 -23.08 -16.64
C LYS A 44 2.96 -23.80 -17.87
N ALA A 45 3.70 -24.90 -17.70
CA ALA A 45 4.31 -25.62 -18.81
C ALA A 45 3.28 -26.23 -19.77
N CYS A 46 2.17 -26.73 -19.24
CA CYS A 46 1.19 -27.54 -19.94
C CYS A 46 -0.24 -27.24 -19.46
N PRO A 47 -0.76 -25.99 -19.61
CA PRO A 47 -1.97 -25.55 -18.93
C PRO A 47 -3.26 -26.17 -19.47
N LYS A 48 -3.22 -26.70 -20.71
CA LYS A 48 -4.37 -27.32 -21.39
C LYS A 48 -4.03 -28.68 -21.99
N SER A 49 -3.12 -29.42 -21.36
CA SER A 49 -2.63 -30.69 -21.91
C SER A 49 -3.52 -31.89 -21.58
N PHE A 50 -4.40 -31.77 -20.60
CA PHE A 50 -5.29 -32.85 -20.14
C PHE A 50 -6.75 -32.39 -20.11
N ARG A 51 -7.70 -33.32 -20.15
CA ARG A 51 -9.14 -33.06 -20.08
C ARG A 51 -9.83 -33.95 -19.07
N ASP A 52 -10.84 -33.41 -18.40
CA ASP A 52 -11.74 -34.18 -17.54
C ASP A 52 -12.87 -34.85 -18.35
N ASP A 53 -13.73 -35.61 -17.67
CA ASP A 53 -14.85 -36.33 -18.28
C ASP A 53 -15.91 -35.39 -18.90
N HIS A 54 -15.91 -34.11 -18.51
CA HIS A 54 -16.78 -33.06 -19.04
C HIS A 54 -16.13 -32.31 -20.22
N GLY A 55 -14.88 -32.66 -20.58
CA GLY A 55 -14.11 -32.03 -21.64
C GLY A 55 -13.40 -30.73 -21.23
N ASN A 56 -13.41 -30.35 -19.95
CA ASN A 56 -12.70 -29.18 -19.46
C ASN A 56 -11.20 -29.45 -19.40
N TYR A 57 -10.40 -28.48 -19.86
CA TYR A 57 -8.95 -28.61 -19.81
C TYR A 57 -8.40 -28.34 -18.41
N TYR A 58 -7.33 -29.05 -18.05
CA TYR A 58 -6.61 -28.84 -16.80
C TYR A 58 -5.08 -29.01 -16.96
N PRO A 59 -4.28 -28.46 -16.02
CA PRO A 59 -2.82 -28.43 -16.15
C PRO A 59 -2.14 -29.76 -15.81
N LEU A 60 -0.91 -29.92 -16.30
CA LEU A 60 -0.04 -31.07 -15.99
C LEU A 60 0.08 -31.35 -14.48
N LEU A 61 0.13 -30.31 -13.63
CA LEU A 61 0.21 -30.51 -12.18
C LEU A 61 -0.96 -31.36 -11.65
N LYS A 62 -2.19 -31.10 -12.13
CA LYS A 62 -3.36 -31.88 -11.68
C LYS A 62 -3.27 -33.33 -12.15
N ALA A 63 -2.82 -33.57 -13.38
CA ALA A 63 -2.61 -34.93 -13.89
C ALA A 63 -1.57 -35.68 -13.04
N MET A 64 -0.41 -35.05 -12.79
CA MET A 64 0.67 -35.64 -11.99
C MET A 64 0.18 -36.02 -10.58
N LEU A 65 -0.47 -35.08 -9.89
CA LEU A 65 -0.95 -35.33 -8.53
C LEU A 65 -2.06 -36.39 -8.51
N LYS A 66 -2.95 -36.40 -9.51
CA LYS A 66 -4.00 -37.42 -9.61
C LYS A 66 -3.40 -38.82 -9.76
N THR A 67 -2.49 -39.02 -10.73
CA THR A 67 -1.81 -40.30 -10.95
C THR A 67 -1.03 -40.73 -9.71
N TRP A 68 -0.28 -39.83 -9.07
CA TRP A 68 0.46 -40.19 -7.86
C TRP A 68 -0.44 -40.59 -6.70
N ARG A 69 -1.61 -39.97 -6.56
CA ARG A 69 -2.56 -40.33 -5.51
C ARG A 69 -3.23 -41.67 -5.77
N GLU A 70 -3.56 -41.98 -7.02
CA GLU A 70 -4.10 -43.28 -7.42
C GLU A 70 -3.16 -44.42 -7.02
N HIS A 71 -1.84 -44.26 -7.19
CA HIS A 71 -0.86 -45.29 -6.85
C HIS A 71 -0.35 -45.24 -5.41
N LEU A 72 -0.27 -44.06 -4.78
CA LEU A 72 0.42 -43.87 -3.50
C LEU A 72 -0.51 -43.52 -2.33
N GLY A 73 -1.78 -43.21 -2.59
CA GLY A 73 -2.71 -42.68 -1.57
C GLY A 73 -3.05 -43.65 -0.43
N THR A 74 -2.88 -44.96 -0.64
CA THR A 74 -3.09 -45.99 0.39
C THR A 74 -1.82 -46.31 1.20
N LEU A 75 -0.70 -45.74 0.80
CA LEU A 75 0.63 -45.94 1.37
C LEU A 75 0.99 -44.74 2.27
N PRO A 76 2.05 -44.81 3.10
CA PRO A 76 2.38 -43.74 4.07
C PRO A 76 3.02 -42.50 3.42
N PHE A 77 2.67 -42.17 2.18
CA PHE A 77 3.16 -40.98 1.48
C PHE A 77 2.31 -39.75 1.81
N VAL A 78 2.96 -38.60 1.96
CA VAL A 78 2.35 -37.29 2.21
C VAL A 78 2.88 -36.31 1.18
N PHE A 79 1.98 -35.65 0.45
CA PHE A 79 2.34 -34.66 -0.55
C PHE A 79 2.45 -33.28 0.06
N VAL A 80 3.55 -32.58 -0.24
CA VAL A 80 3.74 -31.17 0.07
C VAL A 80 3.97 -30.45 -1.26
N VAL A 81 2.99 -29.68 -1.70
CA VAL A 81 3.03 -28.97 -2.98
C VAL A 81 3.18 -27.49 -2.66
N THR A 82 4.28 -26.88 -3.10
CA THR A 82 4.54 -25.45 -2.90
C THR A 82 4.43 -24.71 -4.23
N GLY A 83 4.11 -23.43 -4.17
CA GLY A 83 4.07 -22.55 -5.34
C GLY A 83 3.26 -21.30 -5.07
N THR A 84 3.53 -20.24 -5.81
CA THR A 84 2.84 -18.94 -5.62
C THR A 84 1.52 -18.85 -6.38
N GLU A 85 1.42 -19.54 -7.53
CA GLU A 85 0.27 -19.46 -8.45
C GLU A 85 -0.26 -20.86 -8.77
N ILE A 86 -0.76 -21.55 -7.75
CA ILE A 86 -1.45 -22.82 -7.94
C ILE A 86 -2.97 -22.53 -8.03
N PRO A 87 -3.59 -22.68 -9.22
CA PRO A 87 -5.01 -22.45 -9.45
C PRO A 87 -5.90 -23.36 -8.60
N ARG A 88 -6.62 -22.78 -7.64
CA ARG A 88 -7.48 -23.50 -6.69
C ARG A 88 -8.65 -24.19 -7.34
N GLU A 89 -9.16 -23.62 -8.42
CA GLU A 89 -10.31 -24.12 -9.18
C GLU A 89 -10.10 -25.55 -9.70
N PHE A 90 -8.85 -25.99 -9.86
CA PHE A 90 -8.54 -27.36 -10.26
C PHE A 90 -8.48 -28.35 -9.10
N PHE A 91 -8.35 -27.86 -7.86
CA PHE A 91 -8.14 -28.61 -6.63
C PHE A 91 -9.16 -28.20 -5.55
N ASP A 92 -10.43 -28.18 -5.93
CA ASP A 92 -11.51 -27.86 -5.01
C ASP A 92 -11.45 -28.78 -3.78
N SER A 93 -11.55 -28.21 -2.58
CA SER A 93 -11.49 -28.93 -1.30
C SER A 93 -12.68 -29.88 -1.08
N SER A 94 -13.53 -30.08 -2.08
CA SER A 94 -14.64 -31.02 -2.09
C SER A 94 -14.32 -32.23 -2.97
N GLY A 95 -14.78 -33.42 -2.57
CA GLY A 95 -14.57 -34.65 -3.33
C GLY A 95 -13.11 -35.12 -3.35
N GLU A 96 -12.51 -35.19 -4.55
CA GLU A 96 -11.19 -35.79 -4.78
C GLU A 96 -10.09 -35.15 -3.93
N TRP A 97 -10.11 -33.83 -3.69
CA TRP A 97 -9.02 -33.09 -3.03
C TRP A 97 -9.35 -32.69 -1.58
N ALA A 98 -10.33 -33.34 -0.95
CA ALA A 98 -10.80 -32.98 0.39
C ALA A 98 -9.75 -33.18 1.52
N ASP A 99 -8.74 -34.01 1.28
CA ASP A 99 -7.59 -34.25 2.15
C ASP A 99 -6.46 -33.23 1.98
N PHE A 100 -6.49 -32.38 0.94
CA PHE A 100 -5.51 -31.32 0.73
C PHE A 100 -5.90 -30.07 1.54
N THR A 101 -4.90 -29.51 2.23
CA THR A 101 -5.06 -28.24 2.97
C THR A 101 -4.23 -27.15 2.33
N TRP A 102 -4.90 -26.06 1.96
CA TRP A 102 -4.23 -24.86 1.46
C TRP A 102 -3.65 -24.05 2.62
N SER A 103 -2.38 -23.64 2.50
CA SER A 103 -1.72 -22.80 3.48
C SER A 103 -0.71 -21.85 2.83
N SER A 104 -0.76 -20.57 3.21
CA SER A 104 0.27 -19.56 2.95
C SER A 104 1.15 -19.29 4.17
N HIS A 105 1.07 -20.12 5.21
CA HIS A 105 1.73 -19.89 6.49
C HIS A 105 3.23 -20.23 6.44
N THR A 106 3.99 -19.54 5.59
CA THR A 106 5.45 -19.66 5.48
C THR A 106 6.21 -18.85 6.53
N GLY A 107 5.47 -18.09 7.36
CA GLY A 107 6.00 -17.20 8.39
C GLY A 107 6.53 -15.87 7.85
N SER A 108 6.69 -14.91 8.77
CA SER A 108 7.29 -13.60 8.53
C SER A 108 7.72 -12.95 9.85
N PHE A 109 8.61 -11.95 9.78
CA PHE A 109 8.93 -11.07 10.90
C PHE A 109 7.82 -10.05 11.09
N ASN A 110 6.75 -10.47 11.77
CA ASN A 110 5.62 -9.62 12.18
C ASN A 110 5.76 -9.06 13.60
N ARG A 111 6.84 -9.44 14.32
CA ARG A 111 7.15 -8.91 15.64
C ARG A 111 8.63 -8.59 15.74
N GLN A 112 8.94 -7.46 16.38
CA GLN A 112 10.32 -6.99 16.52
C GLN A 112 11.18 -7.96 17.34
N ASP A 113 10.62 -8.53 18.41
CA ASP A 113 11.31 -9.50 19.26
C ASP A 113 11.76 -10.74 18.48
N HIS A 114 10.90 -11.30 17.63
CA HIS A 114 11.23 -12.45 16.79
C HIS A 114 12.34 -12.14 15.78
N GLN A 115 12.32 -10.95 15.17
CA GLN A 115 13.38 -10.50 14.27
C GLN A 115 14.71 -10.31 15.01
N SER A 116 14.66 -9.69 16.20
CA SER A 116 15.79 -9.50 17.10
C SER A 116 16.45 -10.83 17.46
N SER A 117 15.65 -11.80 17.95
CA SER A 117 16.15 -13.12 18.33
C SER A 117 16.71 -13.91 17.14
N TYR A 118 16.18 -13.71 15.93
CA TYR A 118 16.76 -14.31 14.73
C TYR A 118 18.14 -13.72 14.44
N VAL A 119 18.27 -12.40 14.44
CA VAL A 119 19.52 -11.69 14.12
C VAL A 119 20.60 -11.98 15.16
N GLN A 120 20.25 -11.99 16.45
CA GLN A 120 21.17 -12.26 17.55
C GLN A 120 21.91 -13.60 17.42
N GLN A 121 21.30 -14.62 16.81
CA GLN A 121 21.94 -15.94 16.61
C GLN A 121 23.19 -15.88 15.72
N PHE A 122 23.34 -14.82 14.92
CA PHE A 122 24.44 -14.68 13.97
C PHE A 122 25.49 -13.66 14.41
N LEU A 123 25.21 -12.80 15.40
CA LEU A 123 26.17 -11.80 15.85
C LEU A 123 26.99 -12.32 17.04
N PRO A 124 28.31 -12.07 17.07
CA PRO A 124 29.11 -12.21 18.28
C PRO A 124 28.53 -11.41 19.46
N GLU A 125 28.65 -11.92 20.68
CA GLU A 125 28.06 -11.34 21.89
C GLU A 125 28.55 -9.89 22.15
N ASP A 126 29.85 -9.65 21.97
CA ASP A 126 30.48 -8.32 22.09
C ASP A 126 29.92 -7.31 21.07
N LEU A 127 29.70 -7.76 19.83
CA LEU A 127 29.09 -6.92 18.81
C LEU A 127 27.61 -6.66 19.13
N TRP A 128 26.88 -7.68 19.56
CA TRP A 128 25.47 -7.55 19.94
C TRP A 128 25.28 -6.57 21.09
N GLU A 129 26.12 -6.61 22.11
CA GLU A 129 26.08 -5.65 23.22
C GLU A 129 26.32 -4.22 22.75
N SER A 130 27.16 -4.01 21.73
CA SER A 130 27.52 -2.68 21.24
C SER A 130 26.52 -2.06 20.25
N VAL A 131 25.90 -2.86 19.37
CA VAL A 131 25.03 -2.35 18.29
C VAL A 131 23.67 -3.04 18.20
N GLY A 132 23.38 -4.05 19.02
CA GLY A 132 22.19 -4.89 18.91
C GLY A 132 20.88 -4.11 19.00
N GLU A 133 20.76 -3.20 19.96
CA GLU A 133 19.57 -2.34 20.12
C GLU A 133 19.35 -1.41 18.91
N PRO A 134 20.30 -0.52 18.53
CA PRO A 134 20.10 0.38 17.39
C PRO A 134 19.96 -0.38 16.06
N LEU A 135 20.64 -1.51 15.90
CA LEU A 135 20.49 -2.35 14.70
C LEU A 135 19.10 -2.96 14.61
N THR A 136 18.61 -3.56 15.70
CA THR A 136 17.29 -4.22 15.73
C THR A 136 16.17 -3.23 15.45
N LEU A 137 16.25 -2.02 16.03
CA LEU A 137 15.25 -0.98 15.76
C LEU A 137 15.21 -0.60 14.27
N ARG A 138 16.37 -0.47 13.63
CA ARG A 138 16.43 -0.14 12.20
C ARG A 138 16.06 -1.31 11.30
N LEU A 139 16.38 -2.54 11.68
CA LEU A 139 15.92 -3.74 10.99
C LEU A 139 14.40 -3.90 11.06
N TRP A 140 13.79 -3.59 12.20
CA TRP A 140 12.34 -3.56 12.32
C TRP A 140 11.71 -2.48 11.45
N LYS A 141 12.36 -1.31 11.42
CA LYS A 141 11.92 -0.17 10.62
C LYS A 141 11.93 -0.44 9.10
N TRP A 142 12.94 -1.15 8.60
CA TRP A 142 13.18 -1.32 7.16
C TRP A 142 12.96 -2.73 6.62
N MET A 143 13.27 -3.76 7.41
CA MET A 143 13.37 -5.16 6.97
C MET A 143 12.26 -6.06 7.52
N ARG A 144 11.24 -5.50 8.19
CA ARG A 144 10.09 -6.28 8.66
C ARG A 144 9.29 -6.87 7.50
N GLY A 145 8.56 -7.96 7.76
CA GLY A 145 7.85 -8.75 6.76
C GLY A 145 8.57 -10.07 6.43
N ARG A 146 8.69 -10.42 5.16
CA ARG A 146 9.22 -11.72 4.73
C ARG A 146 10.66 -11.92 5.21
N TYR A 147 10.96 -13.14 5.67
CA TYR A 147 12.26 -13.50 6.24
C TYR A 147 13.45 -13.18 5.31
N ARG A 148 13.24 -13.31 3.98
CA ARG A 148 14.27 -13.08 2.96
C ARG A 148 15.01 -11.76 3.08
N PHE A 149 14.36 -10.68 3.53
CA PHE A 149 15.01 -9.37 3.63
C PHE A 149 16.03 -9.31 4.77
N THR A 150 15.62 -9.69 5.98
CA THR A 150 16.54 -9.79 7.13
C THR A 150 17.63 -10.84 6.88
N SER A 151 17.27 -12.00 6.32
CA SER A 151 18.25 -13.06 6.03
C SER A 151 19.29 -12.61 5.01
N ALA A 152 18.90 -11.88 3.96
CA ALA A 152 19.84 -11.32 2.99
C ALA A 152 20.79 -10.32 3.66
N TYR A 153 20.28 -9.44 4.54
CA TYR A 153 21.14 -8.54 5.31
C TYR A 153 22.13 -9.31 6.21
N VAL A 154 21.69 -10.36 6.90
CA VAL A 154 22.57 -11.19 7.73
C VAL A 154 23.65 -11.87 6.89
N ALA A 155 23.32 -12.39 5.70
CA ALA A 155 24.31 -12.97 4.79
C ALA A 155 25.41 -11.96 4.42
N ILE A 156 25.03 -10.71 4.18
CA ILE A 156 25.97 -9.62 3.87
C ILE A 156 26.86 -9.32 5.06
N LEU A 157 26.29 -9.27 6.28
CA LEU A 157 27.12 -9.11 7.48
C LEU A 157 28.13 -10.25 7.62
N LEU A 158 27.74 -11.49 7.36
CA LEU A 158 28.63 -12.65 7.43
C LEU A 158 29.74 -12.57 6.39
N GLU A 159 29.42 -12.20 5.15
CA GLU A 159 30.38 -12.03 4.05
C GLU A 159 31.42 -10.93 4.34
N HIS A 160 31.01 -9.89 5.07
CA HIS A 160 31.85 -8.75 5.42
C HIS A 160 32.36 -8.78 6.88
N THR A 161 32.36 -9.96 7.51
CA THR A 161 32.89 -10.20 8.87
C THR A 161 32.34 -9.21 9.91
N TYR A 162 31.05 -8.91 9.78
CA TYR A 162 30.28 -7.99 10.61
C TYR A 162 30.79 -6.55 10.65
N ALA A 163 31.57 -6.13 9.66
CA ALA A 163 32.05 -4.75 9.59
C ALA A 163 30.88 -3.77 9.52
N LYS A 164 30.86 -2.74 10.38
CA LYS A 164 29.92 -1.59 10.33
C LYS A 164 28.44 -1.97 10.02
N PRO A 165 27.75 -2.73 10.89
CA PRO A 165 26.43 -3.30 10.57
C PRO A 165 25.40 -2.26 10.09
N LEU A 166 25.28 -1.14 10.80
CA LEU A 166 24.35 -0.06 10.45
C LEU A 166 24.63 0.55 9.06
N THR A 167 25.90 0.59 8.64
CA THR A 167 26.29 1.15 7.34
C THR A 167 25.97 0.19 6.20
N TYR A 168 26.16 -1.12 6.39
CA TYR A 168 25.71 -2.10 5.40
C TYR A 168 24.20 -2.16 5.29
N LEU A 169 23.47 -1.93 6.38
CA LEU A 169 22.00 -1.86 6.33
C LEU A 169 21.55 -0.77 5.35
N ASP A 170 22.19 0.40 5.38
CA ASP A 170 21.89 1.48 4.45
C ASP A 170 22.20 1.15 3.00
N MET A 171 23.32 0.47 2.78
CA MET A 171 23.69 0.00 1.45
C MET A 171 22.68 -1.01 0.92
N VAL A 172 22.18 -1.92 1.77
CA VAL A 172 21.13 -2.87 1.40
C VAL A 172 19.84 -2.14 1.03
N ILE A 173 19.43 -1.15 1.83
CA ILE A 173 18.23 -0.35 1.54
C ILE A 173 18.42 0.42 0.24
N GLN A 174 19.55 1.12 0.08
CA GLN A 174 19.84 1.93 -1.10
C GLN A 174 19.95 1.09 -2.37
N GLN A 175 20.70 -0.01 -2.33
CA GLN A 175 20.84 -0.86 -3.50
C GLN A 175 19.52 -1.56 -3.80
N GLY A 176 18.89 -2.18 -2.80
CA GLY A 176 17.65 -2.94 -2.99
C GLY A 176 16.44 -2.12 -3.42
N SER A 177 16.35 -0.85 -2.99
CA SER A 177 15.19 0.01 -3.26
C SER A 177 15.48 1.25 -4.13
N GLY A 178 16.75 1.62 -4.33
CA GLY A 178 17.14 2.91 -4.90
C GLY A 178 17.03 4.10 -3.93
N TYR A 179 16.41 3.91 -2.75
CA TYR A 179 16.18 4.98 -1.78
C TYR A 179 17.30 5.05 -0.75
N PHE A 180 17.89 6.23 -0.55
CA PHE A 180 18.88 6.41 0.50
C PHE A 180 18.20 6.74 1.84
N PRO A 181 18.32 5.89 2.88
CA PRO A 181 17.68 6.12 4.16
C PRO A 181 18.24 7.39 4.83
N ARG A 182 17.33 8.23 5.34
CA ARG A 182 17.65 9.53 5.98
C ARG A 182 17.50 9.50 7.50
N ASP A 183 17.22 8.34 8.06
CA ASP A 183 16.98 8.14 9.49
C ASP A 183 18.26 8.15 10.35
N VAL A 184 19.45 8.15 9.71
CA VAL A 184 20.75 8.28 10.38
C VAL A 184 21.59 9.32 9.65
N HIS A 185 22.31 10.15 10.41
CA HIS A 185 23.29 11.09 9.88
C HIS A 185 24.69 10.53 10.07
N TYR A 186 25.40 10.28 8.98
CA TYR A 186 26.78 9.81 9.03
C TYR A 186 27.77 10.95 8.88
N GLY A 187 28.85 10.91 9.67
CA GLY A 187 30.03 11.73 9.41
C GLY A 187 30.85 11.26 8.20
N VAL A 188 30.62 10.04 7.70
CA VAL A 188 31.34 9.42 6.58
C VAL A 188 30.35 8.65 5.70
N ARG A 189 30.42 8.85 4.38
CA ARG A 189 29.55 8.17 3.40
C ARG A 189 29.73 6.64 3.47
N PRO A 190 28.66 5.82 3.33
CA PRO A 190 28.77 4.37 3.28
C PRO A 190 29.76 3.88 2.21
N PRO A 191 30.37 2.69 2.38
CA PRO A 191 31.11 2.03 1.31
C PRO A 191 30.31 1.96 0.01
N THR A 192 31.03 1.93 -1.11
CA THR A 192 30.43 1.81 -2.46
C THR A 192 30.50 0.38 -2.99
N ASP A 193 30.73 -0.59 -2.09
CA ASP A 193 30.81 -1.99 -2.47
C ASP A 193 29.49 -2.44 -3.10
N ILE A 194 29.60 -3.21 -4.18
CA ILE A 194 28.45 -3.82 -4.82
C ILE A 194 28.08 -5.03 -3.97
N ILE A 195 26.91 -4.98 -3.36
CA ILE A 195 26.38 -6.13 -2.64
C ILE A 195 25.73 -7.03 -3.69
N PRO A 196 26.04 -8.34 -3.74
CA PRO A 196 25.37 -9.30 -4.61
C PRO A 196 23.95 -9.59 -4.09
N LEU A 197 23.13 -8.56 -3.96
CA LEU A 197 21.73 -8.65 -3.57
C LEU A 197 20.88 -8.69 -4.83
N ALA A 198 20.00 -9.67 -4.94
CA ALA A 198 18.95 -9.64 -5.94
C ALA A 198 18.09 -8.39 -5.69
N LEU A 199 18.22 -7.40 -6.57
CA LEU A 199 17.42 -6.18 -6.53
C LEU A 199 15.94 -6.55 -6.52
N LEU A 200 15.14 -5.71 -5.87
CA LEU A 200 13.70 -5.77 -6.06
C LEU A 200 13.41 -5.44 -7.52
N ASP A 201 13.11 -6.50 -8.28
CA ASP A 201 12.84 -6.43 -9.70
C ASP A 201 11.46 -5.83 -9.94
N PHE A 202 11.45 -4.65 -10.55
CA PHE A 202 10.25 -3.92 -10.91
C PHE A 202 10.13 -3.81 -12.44
N GLU A 203 10.90 -4.58 -13.23
CA GLU A 203 10.85 -4.54 -14.69
C GLU A 203 9.42 -4.82 -15.20
N ARG A 204 8.71 -5.76 -14.56
CA ARG A 204 7.32 -6.10 -14.88
C ARG A 204 6.35 -4.94 -14.73
N MET A 205 6.65 -3.94 -13.89
CA MET A 205 5.84 -2.72 -13.78
C MET A 205 5.81 -1.93 -15.07
N SER A 206 6.87 -1.97 -15.89
CA SER A 206 6.91 -1.27 -17.19
C SER A 206 5.99 -1.89 -18.24
N ILE A 207 5.64 -3.17 -18.07
CA ILE A 207 4.87 -3.96 -19.03
C ILE A 207 3.42 -4.14 -18.56
N ASP A 208 3.22 -4.48 -17.28
CA ASP A 208 1.93 -4.85 -16.74
C ASP A 208 1.24 -3.67 -16.05
N ARG A 209 0.23 -3.12 -16.73
CA ARG A 209 -0.59 -2.00 -16.24
C ARG A 209 -1.35 -2.34 -14.95
N ARG A 210 -1.83 -3.57 -14.82
CA ARG A 210 -2.63 -4.00 -13.66
C ARG A 210 -1.75 -4.12 -12.42
N LEU A 211 -0.58 -4.72 -12.54
CA LEU A 211 0.43 -4.72 -11.47
C LEU A 211 0.77 -3.28 -11.06
N ARG A 212 1.07 -2.43 -12.04
CA ARG A 212 1.40 -1.02 -11.81
C ARG A 212 0.30 -0.28 -11.04
N SER A 213 -0.95 -0.53 -11.41
CA SER A 213 -2.13 0.02 -10.73
C SER A 213 -2.22 -0.44 -9.27
N TYR A 214 -2.04 -1.72 -8.98
CA TYR A 214 -2.07 -2.21 -7.59
C TYR A 214 -0.94 -1.64 -6.73
N VAL A 215 0.27 -1.53 -7.28
CA VAL A 215 1.41 -0.97 -6.56
C VAL A 215 1.21 0.53 -6.29
N HIS A 216 0.66 1.26 -7.26
CA HIS A 216 0.28 2.65 -7.03
C HIS A 216 -0.81 2.80 -5.96
N LEU A 217 -1.81 1.92 -5.95
CA LEU A 217 -2.81 1.88 -4.88
C LEU A 217 -2.16 1.62 -3.51
N ALA A 218 -1.15 0.76 -3.43
CA ALA A 218 -0.41 0.54 -2.18
C ALA A 218 0.31 1.81 -1.68
N LEU A 219 0.84 2.63 -2.60
CA LEU A 219 1.39 3.94 -2.25
C LEU A 219 0.30 4.89 -1.71
N MET A 220 -0.86 4.93 -2.38
CA MET A 220 -1.99 5.74 -1.94
C MET A 220 -2.48 5.31 -0.55
N ASP A 221 -2.65 4.01 -0.33
CA ASP A 221 -3.05 3.46 0.98
C ASP A 221 -2.07 3.84 2.08
N THR A 222 -0.78 3.78 1.79
CA THR A 222 0.29 4.14 2.74
C THR A 222 0.21 5.62 3.15
N ILE A 223 -0.21 6.51 2.24
CA ILE A 223 -0.36 7.95 2.53
C ILE A 223 -1.67 8.26 3.25
N LEU A 224 -2.73 7.55 2.87
CA LEU A 224 -4.11 7.87 3.25
C LEU A 224 -4.53 7.21 4.55
N SER A 225 -3.94 6.07 4.91
CA SER A 225 -4.39 5.29 6.07
C SER A 225 -3.22 4.79 6.90
N SER A 226 -3.46 4.69 8.21
CA SER A 226 -2.53 4.05 9.15
C SER A 226 -2.62 2.52 9.08
N SER A 227 -3.71 1.97 8.52
CA SER A 227 -3.90 0.55 8.31
C SER A 227 -3.86 0.21 6.82
N ASN A 228 -3.22 -0.90 6.48
CA ASN A 228 -3.29 -1.43 5.12
C ASN A 228 -4.64 -2.16 4.96
N PRO A 229 -5.54 -1.69 4.08
CA PRO A 229 -6.84 -2.36 3.86
C PRO A 229 -6.69 -3.73 3.20
N GLY A 230 -5.50 -4.04 2.66
CA GLY A 230 -5.19 -5.24 1.92
C GLY A 230 -5.97 -5.38 0.62
N TYR A 231 -5.85 -6.57 0.04
CA TYR A 231 -6.35 -6.91 -1.29
C TYR A 231 -6.93 -8.32 -1.25
N SER A 232 -7.92 -8.58 -2.12
CA SER A 232 -8.44 -9.93 -2.32
C SER A 232 -7.43 -10.82 -3.05
N ALA A 233 -7.71 -12.12 -3.11
CA ALA A 233 -6.91 -13.09 -3.87
C ALA A 233 -6.80 -12.75 -5.38
N GLU A 234 -7.69 -11.92 -5.93
CA GLU A 234 -7.62 -11.48 -7.33
C GLU A 234 -6.36 -10.64 -7.64
N ALA A 235 -5.76 -10.05 -6.60
CA ALA A 235 -4.51 -9.31 -6.70
C ALA A 235 -3.27 -10.22 -6.56
N ILE A 236 -3.40 -11.53 -6.87
CA ILE A 236 -2.32 -12.52 -6.77
C ILE A 236 -1.04 -12.11 -7.52
N ILE A 237 -1.17 -11.31 -8.57
CA ILE A 237 -0.05 -10.75 -9.31
C ILE A 237 0.94 -10.00 -8.41
N LEU A 238 0.47 -9.35 -7.34
CA LEU A 238 1.36 -8.72 -6.35
C LEU A 238 2.28 -9.75 -5.69
N VAL A 239 1.75 -10.91 -5.31
CA VAL A 239 2.54 -11.97 -4.66
C VAL A 239 3.51 -12.61 -5.65
N ASN A 240 3.04 -12.91 -6.86
CA ASN A 240 3.83 -13.53 -7.92
C ASN A 240 5.03 -12.69 -8.33
N GLU A 241 4.83 -11.37 -8.44
CA GLU A 241 5.89 -10.41 -8.78
C GLU A 241 6.69 -9.97 -7.54
N GLY A 242 6.51 -10.66 -6.41
CA GLY A 242 7.29 -10.45 -5.21
C GLY A 242 7.04 -9.11 -4.49
N MET A 243 5.98 -8.39 -4.83
CA MET A 243 5.61 -7.08 -4.25
C MET A 243 4.65 -7.20 -3.07
N GLY A 244 3.83 -8.25 -3.04
CA GLY A 244 2.90 -8.53 -1.96
C GLY A 244 3.22 -9.83 -1.23
N ARG A 245 2.47 -10.06 -0.15
CA ARG A 245 2.45 -11.33 0.59
C ARG A 245 1.05 -11.60 1.09
N PHE A 246 0.74 -12.86 1.34
CA PHE A 246 -0.48 -13.22 2.07
C PHE A 246 -0.34 -12.85 3.54
N ALA A 247 -1.39 -12.26 4.11
CA ALA A 247 -1.47 -11.90 5.52
C ALA A 247 -2.29 -12.92 6.33
N ASP A 248 -3.11 -13.74 5.67
CA ASP A 248 -3.85 -14.85 6.27
C ASP A 248 -3.31 -16.20 5.79
N SER A 249 -3.65 -17.29 6.49
CA SER A 249 -3.26 -18.66 6.11
C SER A 249 -4.08 -19.23 4.96
N ARG A 250 -5.27 -18.68 4.66
CA ARG A 250 -6.17 -19.19 3.62
C ARG A 250 -5.87 -18.58 2.25
N CYS A 251 -4.76 -17.86 2.09
CA CYS A 251 -4.38 -17.13 0.88
C CYS A 251 -5.51 -16.24 0.32
N SER A 252 -6.31 -15.63 1.19
CA SER A 252 -7.48 -14.84 0.80
C SER A 252 -7.24 -13.33 0.86
N HIS A 253 -6.24 -12.91 1.63
CA HIS A 253 -5.91 -11.54 1.93
C HIS A 253 -4.44 -11.27 1.64
N ILE A 254 -4.20 -10.40 0.67
CA ILE A 254 -2.87 -9.95 0.25
C ILE A 254 -2.61 -8.57 0.84
N VAL A 255 -1.37 -8.31 1.24
CA VAL A 255 -0.92 -6.98 1.71
C VAL A 255 0.37 -6.57 1.01
N VAL A 256 0.58 -5.27 0.91
CA VAL A 256 1.83 -4.62 0.45
C VAL A 256 2.25 -3.66 1.55
N ASP A 257 2.89 -4.18 2.58
CA ASP A 257 3.16 -3.50 3.85
C ASP A 257 4.65 -3.52 4.26
N GLU A 258 5.51 -3.99 3.35
CA GLU A 258 6.94 -4.13 3.59
C GLU A 258 7.68 -2.85 3.20
N PRO A 259 8.45 -2.21 4.11
CA PRO A 259 9.08 -0.93 3.86
C PRO A 259 10.01 -0.91 2.65
N LEU A 260 10.78 -1.98 2.40
CA LEU A 260 11.63 -2.08 1.22
C LEU A 260 10.82 -2.09 -0.10
N ILE A 261 9.67 -2.77 -0.13
CA ILE A 261 8.82 -2.80 -1.32
C ILE A 261 8.24 -1.41 -1.59
N ILE A 262 7.70 -0.76 -0.55
CA ILE A 262 7.14 0.58 -0.68
C ILE A 262 8.23 1.59 -1.07
N ALA A 263 9.43 1.50 -0.49
CA ALA A 263 10.55 2.36 -0.87
C ALA A 263 10.96 2.17 -2.33
N ARG A 264 10.98 0.93 -2.82
CA ARG A 264 11.24 0.63 -4.23
C ARG A 264 10.15 1.14 -5.15
N ALA A 265 8.90 1.03 -4.75
CA ALA A 265 7.78 1.60 -5.49
C ALA A 265 7.88 3.14 -5.56
N VAL A 266 8.22 3.80 -4.45
CA VAL A 266 8.44 5.25 -4.42
C VAL A 266 9.52 5.67 -5.41
N THR A 267 10.67 4.99 -5.45
CA THR A 267 11.75 5.34 -6.38
C THR A 267 11.37 5.06 -7.83
N TRP A 268 10.66 3.97 -8.10
CA TRP A 268 10.16 3.65 -9.44
C TRP A 268 9.20 4.73 -9.94
N PHE A 269 8.21 5.09 -9.12
CA PHE A 269 7.24 6.14 -9.48
C PHE A 269 7.82 7.55 -9.44
N SER A 270 9.02 7.76 -8.88
CA SER A 270 9.73 9.06 -8.86
C SER A 270 10.94 9.12 -9.77
N GLY A 271 11.13 8.08 -10.58
CA GLY A 271 12.28 7.92 -11.46
C GLY A 271 11.90 7.90 -12.93
N ASN A 272 12.92 7.68 -13.75
CA ASN A 272 12.80 7.55 -15.21
C ASN A 272 12.87 6.07 -15.66
N GLU A 273 12.45 5.15 -14.80
CA GLU A 273 12.56 3.70 -15.06
C GLU A 273 11.42 3.14 -15.92
N GLY A 274 10.44 3.98 -16.30
CA GLY A 274 9.35 3.66 -17.23
C GLY A 274 9.55 4.22 -18.64
N GLU A 275 8.66 3.86 -19.57
CA GLU A 275 8.63 4.43 -20.94
C GLU A 275 8.38 5.95 -20.94
N THR A 276 7.63 6.42 -19.94
CA THR A 276 7.42 7.82 -19.59
C THR A 276 7.87 8.03 -18.14
N PRO A 277 8.26 9.26 -17.75
CA PRO A 277 8.51 9.57 -16.34
C PRO A 277 7.28 9.17 -15.53
N ALA A 278 7.47 8.20 -14.64
CA ALA A 278 6.39 7.74 -13.78
C ALA A 278 6.08 8.83 -12.77
N SER A 279 4.85 8.86 -12.27
CA SER A 279 4.47 9.82 -11.24
C SER A 279 3.48 9.23 -10.25
N ILE A 280 3.64 9.61 -8.98
CA ILE A 280 2.72 9.28 -7.89
C ILE A 280 1.47 10.18 -7.93
N LEU A 281 1.61 11.45 -8.31
CA LEU A 281 0.55 12.43 -8.19
C LEU A 281 0.08 13.01 -9.53
N ASN A 282 0.83 12.86 -10.62
CA ASN A 282 0.42 13.44 -11.89
C ASN A 282 -0.87 12.78 -12.42
N TYR A 283 -1.89 13.61 -12.64
CA TYR A 283 -3.22 13.14 -13.03
C TYR A 283 -3.24 12.51 -14.43
N GLN A 284 -2.54 13.09 -15.39
CA GLN A 284 -2.46 12.55 -16.75
C GLN A 284 -1.82 11.16 -16.75
N TYR A 285 -0.72 11.00 -16.01
CA TYR A 285 -0.08 9.70 -15.83
C TYR A 285 -1.04 8.68 -15.17
N PHE A 286 -1.81 9.10 -14.16
CA PHE A 286 -2.83 8.24 -13.54
C PHE A 286 -3.83 7.72 -14.57
N LEU A 287 -4.38 8.60 -15.42
CA LEU A 287 -5.30 8.22 -16.48
C LEU A 287 -4.66 7.29 -17.51
N ASP A 288 -3.52 7.67 -18.07
CA ASP A 288 -2.92 7.01 -19.23
C ASP A 288 -2.28 5.67 -18.89
N HIS A 289 -1.77 5.53 -17.66
CA HIS A 289 -0.89 4.43 -17.29
C HIS A 289 -1.36 3.62 -16.09
N LEU A 290 -2.35 4.08 -15.31
CA LEU A 290 -2.82 3.36 -14.13
C LEU A 290 -4.27 2.88 -14.26
N VAL A 291 -5.18 3.71 -14.79
CA VAL A 291 -6.60 3.34 -14.96
C VAL A 291 -6.77 2.10 -15.84
N ASP A 292 -7.19 1.00 -15.26
CA ASP A 292 -7.37 -0.29 -15.95
C ASP A 292 -8.80 -0.81 -15.70
N PRO A 293 -9.46 -1.49 -16.66
CA PRO A 293 -10.78 -2.07 -16.42
C PRO A 293 -10.83 -3.07 -15.24
N GLY A 294 -9.70 -3.74 -14.95
CA GLY A 294 -9.53 -4.63 -13.81
C GLY A 294 -8.87 -3.95 -12.59
N MET A 295 -8.81 -2.62 -12.56
CA MET A 295 -8.35 -1.85 -11.40
C MET A 295 -9.29 -2.09 -10.21
N SER A 296 -8.73 -2.13 -9.00
CA SER A 296 -9.53 -2.20 -7.78
C SER A 296 -10.50 -0.99 -7.69
N PRO A 297 -11.80 -1.19 -7.39
CA PRO A 297 -12.78 -0.11 -7.39
C PRO A 297 -12.45 1.02 -6.40
N ARG A 298 -11.68 0.72 -5.35
CA ARG A 298 -11.25 1.70 -4.35
C ARG A 298 -10.12 2.62 -4.81
N HIS A 299 -9.41 2.28 -5.90
CA HIS A 299 -8.22 3.02 -6.32
C HIS A 299 -8.53 4.46 -6.74
N PRO A 300 -9.50 4.73 -7.65
CA PRO A 300 -9.79 6.12 -8.01
C PRO A 300 -10.33 6.97 -6.86
N PRO A 301 -11.28 6.49 -6.02
CA PRO A 301 -11.70 7.23 -4.83
C PRO A 301 -10.55 7.53 -3.85
N ALA A 302 -9.61 6.61 -3.67
CA ALA A 302 -8.44 6.84 -2.81
C ALA A 302 -7.57 7.98 -3.35
N TYR A 303 -7.24 7.93 -4.65
CA TYR A 303 -6.48 8.99 -5.32
C TYR A 303 -7.19 10.35 -5.23
N LEU A 304 -8.50 10.40 -5.50
CA LEU A 304 -9.28 11.62 -5.43
C LEU A 304 -9.49 12.12 -4.00
N ALA A 305 -9.54 11.25 -2.99
CA ALA A 305 -9.58 11.65 -1.59
C ALA A 305 -8.31 12.45 -1.22
N PHE A 306 -7.14 12.02 -1.69
CA PHE A 306 -5.90 12.77 -1.51
C PHE A 306 -5.96 14.13 -2.21
N ALA A 307 -6.41 14.17 -3.46
CA ALA A 307 -6.52 15.42 -4.24
C ALA A 307 -7.50 16.41 -3.59
N LEU A 308 -8.67 15.94 -3.16
CA LEU A 308 -9.66 16.73 -2.42
C LEU A 308 -9.09 17.23 -1.09
N ALA A 309 -8.30 16.41 -0.40
CA ALA A 309 -7.63 16.80 0.83
C ALA A 309 -6.70 18.00 0.60
N LEU A 310 -5.91 17.98 -0.47
CA LEU A 310 -5.01 19.09 -0.83
C LEU A 310 -5.80 20.36 -1.19
N VAL A 311 -6.84 20.23 -2.01
CA VAL A 311 -7.65 21.36 -2.48
C VAL A 311 -8.38 22.06 -1.35
N PHE A 312 -9.03 21.28 -0.48
CA PHE A 312 -9.75 21.77 0.71
C PHE A 312 -8.85 22.00 1.92
N GLY A 313 -7.54 21.76 1.79
CA GLY A 313 -6.53 22.20 2.77
C GLY A 313 -6.52 23.71 2.98
N LYS A 314 -7.15 24.46 2.06
CA LYS A 314 -7.51 25.88 2.21
C LYS A 314 -9.00 26.04 1.96
N SER A 315 -9.63 26.97 2.66
CA SER A 315 -11.07 27.26 2.47
C SER A 315 -11.33 27.78 1.06
N ARG A 316 -12.22 27.12 0.31
CA ARG A 316 -12.52 27.42 -1.11
C ARG A 316 -14.02 27.40 -1.38
N ARG A 317 -14.48 28.00 -2.48
CA ARG A 317 -15.91 27.92 -2.81
C ARG A 317 -16.23 26.56 -3.40
N ILE A 318 -17.42 26.05 -3.09
CA ILE A 318 -17.94 24.80 -3.67
C ILE A 318 -17.97 24.88 -5.20
N SER A 319 -18.41 26.01 -5.75
CA SER A 319 -18.49 26.21 -7.21
C SER A 319 -17.15 26.18 -7.92
N ASP A 320 -16.05 26.38 -7.20
CA ASP A 320 -14.70 26.35 -7.77
C ASP A 320 -14.25 24.90 -8.00
N ILE A 321 -14.78 23.94 -7.23
CA ILE A 321 -14.38 22.52 -7.28
C ILE A 321 -15.47 21.65 -7.90
N PHE A 322 -16.73 22.03 -7.74
CA PHE A 322 -17.88 21.30 -8.23
C PHE A 322 -18.64 22.09 -9.29
N ALA A 323 -18.84 21.48 -10.46
CA ALA A 323 -19.81 21.94 -11.43
C ALA A 323 -21.21 21.48 -11.03
N LEU A 324 -22.15 22.45 -10.96
CA LEU A 324 -23.52 22.25 -10.48
C LEU A 324 -24.52 22.64 -11.57
N SER A 325 -25.69 22.01 -11.51
CA SER A 325 -26.87 22.33 -12.33
C SER A 325 -27.22 23.82 -12.31
N LYS A 326 -27.70 24.36 -13.44
CA LYS A 326 -28.22 25.74 -13.48
C LYS A 326 -29.69 25.76 -13.01
N PRO A 327 -30.14 26.82 -12.29
CA PRO A 327 -29.36 27.94 -11.82
C PRO A 327 -28.41 27.55 -10.67
N VAL A 328 -27.17 28.07 -10.72
CA VAL A 328 -26.13 27.75 -9.73
C VAL A 328 -26.59 28.20 -8.32
N PRO A 329 -26.67 27.29 -7.34
CA PRO A 329 -27.18 27.61 -6.01
C PRO A 329 -26.33 28.65 -5.27
N ILE A 330 -26.98 29.54 -4.51
CA ILE A 330 -26.29 30.60 -3.76
C ILE A 330 -25.32 30.02 -2.74
N TRP A 331 -25.68 28.90 -2.10
CA TRP A 331 -24.83 28.23 -1.11
C TRP A 331 -23.49 27.77 -1.71
N SER A 332 -23.45 27.42 -3.00
CA SER A 332 -22.23 26.96 -3.67
C SER A 332 -21.16 28.05 -3.82
N ARG A 333 -21.55 29.32 -3.75
CA ARG A 333 -20.65 30.48 -3.81
C ARG A 333 -19.98 30.77 -2.47
N ARG A 334 -20.36 30.06 -1.41
CA ARG A 334 -19.77 30.21 -0.07
C ARG A 334 -18.47 29.43 0.00
N ASN A 335 -17.52 29.96 0.77
CA ASN A 335 -16.34 29.21 1.16
C ASN A 335 -16.74 28.00 2.01
N ALA A 336 -15.99 26.92 1.85
CA ALA A 336 -16.27 25.63 2.43
C ALA A 336 -14.97 24.93 2.82
N ASP A 337 -15.10 24.05 3.81
CA ASP A 337 -14.03 23.22 4.33
C ASP A 337 -14.52 21.78 4.46
N ILE A 338 -13.65 20.81 4.14
CA ILE A 338 -13.84 19.43 4.59
C ILE A 338 -13.47 19.37 6.06
N VAL A 339 -14.35 18.81 6.88
CA VAL A 339 -14.20 18.82 8.35
C VAL A 339 -14.05 17.42 8.93
N ILE A 340 -13.40 17.38 10.10
CA ILE A 340 -13.18 16.17 10.87
C ILE A 340 -13.82 16.35 12.23
N ARG A 341 -14.69 15.41 12.61
CA ARG A 341 -15.45 15.44 13.86
C ARG A 341 -14.74 14.59 14.91
N LYS A 342 -14.02 15.23 15.82
CA LYS A 342 -13.39 14.56 16.96
C LYS A 342 -14.27 14.68 18.20
N GLN A 343 -14.15 13.70 19.09
CA GLN A 343 -14.70 13.78 20.44
C GLN A 343 -13.63 14.35 21.34
N ASP A 344 -13.95 15.43 22.04
CA ASP A 344 -13.12 16.02 23.09
C ASP A 344 -13.94 16.02 24.40
N GLY A 345 -13.72 14.99 25.21
CA GLY A 345 -14.59 14.67 26.34
C GLY A 345 -16.04 14.41 25.91
N ASP A 346 -16.96 15.23 26.43
CA ASP A 346 -18.39 15.16 26.08
C ASP A 346 -18.76 16.06 24.89
N ILE A 347 -17.80 16.82 24.33
CA ILE A 347 -18.06 17.81 23.28
C ILE A 347 -17.56 17.30 21.93
N ALA A 348 -18.43 17.40 20.92
CA ALA A 348 -18.07 17.19 19.52
C ALA A 348 -17.29 18.41 18.99
N VAL A 349 -16.01 18.25 18.68
CA VAL A 349 -15.17 19.30 18.10
C VAL A 349 -14.97 19.04 16.62
N GLU A 350 -15.24 20.08 15.81
CA GLU A 350 -14.99 20.06 14.38
C GLU A 350 -13.73 20.84 14.05
N SER A 351 -12.80 20.18 13.38
CA SER A 351 -11.59 20.82 12.85
C SER A 351 -11.63 20.78 11.33
N PRO A 352 -11.38 21.91 10.64
CA PRO A 352 -11.21 21.88 9.20
C PRO A 352 -9.94 21.10 8.85
N LEU A 353 -9.94 20.46 7.69
CA LEU A 353 -8.76 19.83 7.13
C LEU A 353 -7.76 20.92 6.71
N ARG A 354 -6.57 20.88 7.31
CA ARG A 354 -5.47 21.84 7.10
C ARG A 354 -4.14 21.09 7.03
N ASP A 355 -3.13 21.77 6.46
CA ASP A 355 -1.73 21.32 6.41
C ASP A 355 -1.53 19.89 5.90
N VAL A 356 -2.36 19.47 4.95
CA VAL A 356 -2.33 18.12 4.37
C VAL A 356 -0.98 17.85 3.72
N ASP A 357 -0.32 18.86 3.17
CA ASP A 357 1.00 18.76 2.56
C ASP A 357 2.14 18.57 3.59
N ARG A 358 1.93 18.98 4.84
CA ARG A 358 3.00 19.05 5.88
C ARG A 358 2.83 18.03 6.99
N MET A 359 1.59 17.71 7.36
CA MET A 359 1.30 16.82 8.47
C MET A 359 0.91 15.43 7.98
N GLN A 360 1.50 14.44 8.62
CA GLN A 360 1.23 13.06 8.35
C GLN A 360 0.08 12.59 9.24
N ARG A 361 -1.10 12.54 8.65
CA ARG A 361 -2.37 12.22 9.29
C ARG A 361 -3.12 11.18 8.49
N THR A 362 -3.83 10.30 9.17
CA THR A 362 -4.81 9.38 8.56
C THR A 362 -5.95 10.17 7.91
N LEU A 363 -6.10 10.04 6.58
CA LEU A 363 -7.08 10.76 5.78
C LEU A 363 -8.34 9.92 5.49
N VAL A 364 -8.20 8.61 5.38
CA VAL A 364 -9.27 7.70 4.94
C VAL A 364 -9.49 6.60 5.97
N ALA A 365 -10.77 6.40 6.33
CA ALA A 365 -11.25 5.16 6.92
C ALA A 365 -11.83 4.27 5.80
N TYR A 366 -11.32 3.06 5.65
CA TYR A 366 -11.88 2.08 4.73
C TYR A 366 -12.96 1.26 5.44
N SER A 367 -14.05 0.99 4.73
CA SER A 367 -15.17 0.20 5.23
C SER A 367 -15.63 -0.77 4.16
N THR A 368 -15.85 -2.04 4.50
CA THR A 368 -16.42 -3.06 3.61
C THR A 368 -17.81 -3.50 4.04
N THR A 369 -18.31 -2.97 5.17
CA THR A 369 -19.63 -3.28 5.71
C THR A 369 -20.43 -2.01 5.95
N LEU A 370 -21.75 -2.10 5.79
CA LEU A 370 -22.63 -0.98 6.09
C LEU A 370 -22.55 -0.56 7.57
N ALA A 371 -22.37 -1.52 8.47
CA ALA A 371 -22.23 -1.25 9.91
C ALA A 371 -21.03 -0.36 10.22
N ASP A 372 -19.87 -0.62 9.61
CA ASP A 372 -18.67 0.20 9.79
C ASP A 372 -18.85 1.60 9.19
N THR A 373 -19.53 1.69 8.05
CA THR A 373 -19.85 2.97 7.40
C THR A 373 -20.78 3.81 8.26
N LEU A 374 -21.87 3.22 8.77
CA LEU A 374 -22.81 3.88 9.69
C LEU A 374 -22.13 4.26 11.00
N SER A 375 -21.22 3.43 11.50
CA SER A 375 -20.42 3.74 12.68
C SER A 375 -19.57 4.99 12.43
N TRP A 376 -18.89 5.10 11.28
CA TRP A 376 -18.13 6.29 10.91
C TRP A 376 -19.03 7.53 10.75
N MET A 377 -20.23 7.39 10.18
CA MET A 377 -21.16 8.51 9.98
C MET A 377 -21.75 9.05 11.29
N ARG A 378 -22.09 8.15 12.23
CA ARG A 378 -22.75 8.49 13.50
C ARG A 378 -21.77 8.97 14.56
N HIS A 379 -20.60 8.35 14.65
CA HIS A 379 -19.63 8.61 15.70
C HIS A 379 -18.63 9.69 15.31
N HIS A 380 -17.89 10.16 16.31
CA HIS A 380 -16.74 11.00 16.09
C HIS A 380 -15.64 10.19 15.40
N HIS A 381 -15.19 10.67 14.25
CA HIS A 381 -14.22 10.04 13.40
C HIS A 381 -12.92 10.85 13.34
N ARG A 382 -11.79 10.16 13.29
CA ARG A 382 -10.48 10.83 13.22
C ARG A 382 -10.05 11.20 11.80
N THR A 383 -10.77 10.69 10.79
CA THR A 383 -10.46 10.84 9.36
C THR A 383 -11.46 11.77 8.66
N PRO A 384 -11.03 12.61 7.71
CA PRO A 384 -11.93 13.45 6.90
C PRO A 384 -12.79 12.67 5.90
N PHE A 385 -12.34 11.48 5.52
CA PHE A 385 -13.00 10.66 4.51
C PHE A 385 -13.31 9.25 5.03
N CYS A 386 -14.39 8.69 4.49
CA CYS A 386 -14.68 7.26 4.51
C CYS A 386 -14.81 6.75 3.07
N ILE A 387 -14.20 5.61 2.77
CA ILE A 387 -14.40 4.90 1.50
C ILE A 387 -15.11 3.58 1.81
N HIS A 388 -16.39 3.52 1.46
CA HIS A 388 -17.16 2.28 1.50
C HIS A 388 -16.90 1.47 0.22
N VAL A 389 -16.33 0.28 0.37
CA VAL A 389 -15.91 -0.60 -0.72
C VAL A 389 -16.83 -1.82 -0.76
N THR A 390 -17.40 -2.06 -1.94
CA THR A 390 -18.11 -3.29 -2.30
C THR A 390 -17.27 -4.05 -3.33
N GLU A 391 -17.73 -5.21 -3.77
CA GLU A 391 -17.04 -5.99 -4.81
C GLU A 391 -16.85 -5.21 -6.12
N THR A 392 -17.84 -4.40 -6.51
CA THR A 392 -17.88 -3.75 -7.83
C THR A 392 -17.78 -2.23 -7.78
N THR A 393 -18.04 -1.61 -6.61
CA THR A 393 -18.07 -0.16 -6.49
C THR A 393 -17.39 0.32 -5.22
N ALA A 394 -16.92 1.57 -5.22
CA ALA A 394 -16.48 2.25 -4.02
C ALA A 394 -17.07 3.66 -3.95
N THR A 395 -17.52 4.04 -2.75
CA THR A 395 -18.18 5.32 -2.48
C THR A 395 -17.36 6.11 -1.47
N LEU A 396 -16.91 7.30 -1.85
CA LEU A 396 -16.19 8.23 -0.98
C LEU A 396 -17.19 9.16 -0.29
N ILE A 397 -17.08 9.31 1.03
CA ILE A 397 -17.99 10.09 1.86
C ILE A 397 -17.16 11.12 2.62
N SER A 398 -17.62 12.37 2.62
CA SER A 398 -17.04 13.43 3.47
C SER A 398 -18.10 14.42 3.95
N ILE A 399 -17.76 15.16 5.01
CA ILE A 399 -18.59 16.24 5.55
C ILE A 399 -18.00 17.57 5.08
N VAL A 400 -18.83 18.40 4.48
CA VAL A 400 -18.45 19.74 4.02
C VAL A 400 -19.17 20.78 4.87
N LYS A 401 -18.40 21.69 5.47
CA LYS A 401 -18.90 22.81 6.27
C LYS A 401 -18.74 24.11 5.49
N LEU A 402 -19.85 24.82 5.32
CA LEU A 402 -19.88 26.14 4.69
C LEU A 402 -19.56 27.25 5.70
N SER A 403 -19.13 28.41 5.20
CA SER A 403 -18.77 29.57 6.03
C SER A 403 -19.90 30.15 6.90
N ASN A 404 -21.15 29.76 6.65
CA ASN A 404 -22.30 30.07 7.52
C ASN A 404 -22.56 29.01 8.60
N ASN A 405 -21.60 28.11 8.84
CA ASN A 405 -21.70 26.98 9.77
C ASN A 405 -22.79 25.95 9.43
N THR A 406 -23.33 25.95 8.20
CA THR A 406 -24.18 24.86 7.71
C THR A 406 -23.34 23.75 7.09
N ARG A 407 -23.84 22.51 7.10
CA ARG A 407 -23.10 21.32 6.66
C ARG A 407 -23.88 20.49 5.67
N PHE A 408 -23.20 19.71 4.86
CA PHE A 408 -23.81 18.70 4.02
C PHE A 408 -22.84 17.53 3.81
N TRP A 409 -23.39 16.38 3.45
CA TRP A 409 -22.65 15.19 3.06
C TRP A 409 -22.30 15.29 1.58
N ALA A 410 -21.01 15.20 1.25
CA ALA A 410 -20.57 14.99 -0.13
C ALA A 410 -20.33 13.48 -0.31
N ILE A 411 -21.18 12.84 -1.11
CA ILE A 411 -21.11 11.40 -1.36
C ILE A 411 -20.76 11.20 -2.82
N MET A 412 -19.62 10.56 -3.07
CA MET A 412 -18.95 10.55 -4.35
C MET A 412 -18.74 9.14 -4.90
N ARG A 413 -19.02 8.97 -6.20
CA ARG A 413 -18.57 7.82 -7.00
C ARG A 413 -17.77 8.27 -8.21
N VAL A 414 -16.94 7.37 -8.71
CA VAL A 414 -16.07 7.62 -9.86
C VAL A 414 -16.53 6.76 -11.03
N LEU A 415 -16.72 7.41 -12.18
CA LEU A 415 -17.05 6.75 -13.45
C LEU A 415 -15.82 6.73 -14.36
N HIS A 416 -15.61 5.59 -15.00
CA HIS A 416 -14.57 5.42 -16.01
C HIS A 416 -15.14 5.71 -17.39
N SER A 417 -14.61 6.72 -18.10
CA SER A 417 -15.14 7.15 -19.40
C SER A 417 -14.42 6.53 -20.62
N LEU A 418 -13.62 5.47 -20.45
CA LEU A 418 -12.64 5.03 -21.47
C LEU A 418 -13.22 4.56 -22.83
N GLY A 419 -14.54 4.57 -23.06
CA GLY A 419 -15.11 4.30 -24.38
C GLY A 419 -16.64 4.28 -24.43
N ASP A 420 -17.31 4.99 -23.53
CA ASP A 420 -18.72 4.78 -23.26
C ASP A 420 -19.61 5.85 -23.92
N GLU A 421 -20.46 5.41 -24.86
CA GLU A 421 -21.34 6.30 -25.64
C GLU A 421 -22.50 6.87 -24.81
N ASP A 422 -22.86 6.24 -23.67
CA ASP A 422 -24.00 6.65 -22.84
C ASP A 422 -23.61 7.14 -21.43
N ILE A 423 -22.59 8.00 -21.39
CA ILE A 423 -22.09 8.53 -20.11
C ILE A 423 -23.15 9.36 -19.35
N ALA A 424 -24.03 10.04 -20.08
CA ALA A 424 -25.11 10.84 -19.52
C ALA A 424 -26.06 10.00 -18.67
N THR A 425 -26.45 8.81 -19.16
CA THR A 425 -27.31 7.90 -18.41
C THR A 425 -26.58 7.31 -17.23
N LYS A 426 -25.30 6.90 -17.38
CA LYS A 426 -24.52 6.43 -16.22
C LYS A 426 -24.35 7.48 -15.13
N ILE A 427 -24.18 8.75 -15.48
CA ILE A 427 -24.15 9.85 -14.51
C ILE A 427 -25.50 9.94 -13.79
N ARG A 428 -26.63 9.91 -14.51
CA ARG A 428 -27.96 9.95 -13.90
C ARG A 428 -28.24 8.76 -12.99
N ASP A 429 -27.93 7.55 -13.44
CA ASP A 429 -28.14 6.32 -12.67
C ASP A 429 -27.28 6.32 -11.40
N THR A 430 -26.00 6.69 -11.55
CA THR A 430 -25.09 6.82 -10.40
C THR A 430 -25.55 7.88 -9.42
N ALA A 431 -26.04 9.02 -9.92
CA ALA A 431 -26.56 10.08 -9.07
C ALA A 431 -27.82 9.63 -8.32
N HIS A 432 -28.71 8.90 -8.98
CA HIS A 432 -29.89 8.32 -8.38
C HIS A 432 -29.53 7.34 -7.25
N ASP A 433 -28.54 6.47 -7.46
CA ASP A 433 -28.03 5.53 -6.45
C ASP A 433 -27.41 6.23 -5.23
N LEU A 434 -26.87 7.44 -5.42
CA LEU A 434 -26.24 8.24 -4.38
C LEU A 434 -27.23 9.13 -3.60
N GLN A 435 -28.50 9.15 -3.99
CA GLN A 435 -29.54 9.85 -3.22
C GLN A 435 -29.73 9.18 -1.86
N ALA A 436 -30.11 9.96 -0.85
CA ALA A 436 -30.28 9.49 0.54
C ALA A 436 -31.20 8.26 0.63
N GLU A 437 -32.25 8.22 -0.20
CA GLU A 437 -33.23 7.16 -0.21
C GLU A 437 -32.70 5.87 -0.84
N ASN A 438 -31.70 5.94 -1.72
CA ASN A 438 -31.15 4.81 -2.48
C ASN A 438 -29.76 4.38 -2.02
N LEU A 439 -29.12 5.20 -1.19
CA LEU A 439 -27.76 4.99 -0.73
C LEU A 439 -27.63 3.63 -0.02
N PHE A 440 -26.69 2.81 -0.48
CA PHE A 440 -26.42 1.45 0.03
C PHE A 440 -27.63 0.49 0.01
N ARG A 441 -28.64 0.72 -0.85
CA ARG A 441 -29.74 -0.25 -1.01
C ARG A 441 -29.22 -1.57 -1.55
N GLU A 442 -29.21 -2.59 -0.69
CA GLU A 442 -29.26 -3.98 -1.12
C GLU A 442 -30.72 -4.41 -1.32
N PRO A 443 -31.04 -5.30 -2.28
CA PRO A 443 -32.41 -5.71 -2.59
C PRO A 443 -33.21 -6.34 -1.43
N ALA A 444 -32.63 -6.58 -0.26
CA ALA A 444 -33.21 -7.37 0.82
C ALA A 444 -33.19 -6.73 2.24
N SER A 445 -32.83 -5.45 2.40
CA SER A 445 -32.45 -4.88 3.71
C SER A 445 -33.52 -4.01 4.41
N LEU A 446 -33.75 -4.28 5.71
CA LEU A 446 -34.55 -3.48 6.67
C LEU A 446 -33.78 -2.25 7.23
N VAL A 447 -32.57 -1.96 6.75
CA VAL A 447 -31.60 -1.01 7.34
C VAL A 447 -31.77 0.43 6.81
N HIS A 448 -32.85 0.69 6.07
CA HIS A 448 -33.08 1.98 5.43
C HIS A 448 -33.26 3.13 6.42
N SER A 449 -33.99 2.89 7.52
CA SER A 449 -34.17 3.91 8.57
C SER A 449 -32.85 4.30 9.23
N ASP A 450 -31.96 3.34 9.45
CA ASP A 450 -30.67 3.57 10.09
C ASP A 450 -29.76 4.52 9.30
N ILE A 451 -29.80 4.44 7.97
CA ILE A 451 -29.02 5.31 7.07
C ILE A 451 -29.56 6.73 7.12
N LEU A 452 -30.88 6.90 7.01
CA LEU A 452 -31.50 8.22 7.10
C LEU A 452 -31.26 8.86 8.46
N ASP A 453 -31.40 8.11 9.56
CA ASP A 453 -31.10 8.57 10.92
C ASP A 453 -29.63 9.02 11.04
N ALA A 454 -28.69 8.29 10.43
CA ALA A 454 -27.29 8.68 10.42
C ALA A 454 -27.04 9.98 9.63
N LEU A 455 -27.68 10.13 8.47
CA LEU A 455 -27.59 11.35 7.66
C LEU A 455 -28.18 12.57 8.39
N ASP A 456 -29.34 12.39 9.02
CA ASP A 456 -30.07 13.44 9.77
C ASP A 456 -29.40 13.81 11.10
N SER A 457 -28.51 12.95 11.62
CA SER A 457 -27.70 13.24 12.80
C SER A 457 -26.67 14.36 12.59
N LEU A 458 -26.44 14.79 11.34
CA LEU A 458 -25.47 15.84 11.03
C LEU A 458 -25.96 17.20 11.58
N PRO A 459 -25.20 17.91 12.43
CA PRO A 459 -25.65 19.16 13.00
C PRO A 459 -25.69 20.30 11.96
N GLY A 460 -26.76 21.10 11.95
CA GLY A 460 -26.87 22.29 11.11
C GLY A 460 -26.88 21.98 9.61
N ILE A 461 -27.65 20.97 9.20
CA ILE A 461 -27.78 20.56 7.80
C ILE A 461 -28.18 21.74 6.89
N CYS A 462 -27.49 21.88 5.77
CA CYS A 462 -27.81 22.83 4.73
C CYS A 462 -29.00 22.33 3.90
N SER A 463 -30.21 22.69 4.31
CA SER A 463 -31.47 22.28 3.65
C SER A 463 -31.58 22.70 2.17
N GLN A 464 -30.70 23.58 1.69
CA GLN A 464 -30.67 24.05 0.29
C GLN A 464 -29.90 23.11 -0.66
N VAL A 465 -29.19 22.11 -0.14
CA VAL A 465 -28.39 21.17 -0.94
C VAL A 465 -29.33 20.13 -1.55
N CYS A 466 -29.96 19.30 -0.72
CA CYS A 466 -30.90 18.22 -1.07
C CYS A 466 -31.55 17.71 0.24
N PRO A 467 -32.57 16.82 0.17
CA PRO A 467 -33.06 16.06 1.31
C PRO A 467 -31.89 15.42 2.10
N HIS A 468 -32.00 15.40 3.42
CA HIS A 468 -30.97 14.87 4.33
C HIS A 468 -29.57 15.51 4.18
N GLY A 469 -29.46 16.63 3.45
CA GLY A 469 -28.19 17.30 3.18
C GLY A 469 -27.21 16.47 2.36
N VAL A 470 -27.67 15.56 1.50
CA VAL A 470 -26.78 14.73 0.66
C VAL A 470 -26.55 15.39 -0.69
N LEU A 471 -25.30 15.68 -1.04
CA LEU A 471 -24.89 16.06 -2.39
C LEU A 471 -24.30 14.82 -3.10
N PRO A 472 -25.02 14.23 -4.08
CA PRO A 472 -24.43 13.30 -5.03
C PRO A 472 -23.32 13.99 -5.84
N VAL A 473 -22.11 13.45 -5.72
CA VAL A 473 -20.92 13.94 -6.44
C VAL A 473 -20.44 12.84 -7.39
N ILE A 474 -20.14 13.20 -8.63
CA ILE A 474 -19.63 12.24 -9.62
C ILE A 474 -18.34 12.78 -10.20
N ALA A 475 -17.28 11.97 -10.14
CA ALA A 475 -16.05 12.21 -10.87
C ALA A 475 -16.05 11.36 -12.14
N VAL A 476 -15.82 11.99 -13.29
CA VAL A 476 -15.78 11.29 -14.58
C VAL A 476 -14.35 11.29 -15.09
N LEU A 477 -13.64 10.18 -14.95
CA LEU A 477 -12.24 10.10 -15.35
C LEU A 477 -12.09 10.11 -16.87
N GLY A 478 -11.19 10.96 -17.37
CA GLY A 478 -10.81 11.02 -18.78
C GLY A 478 -11.77 11.80 -19.68
N LYS A 479 -12.71 12.56 -19.11
CA LYS A 479 -13.51 13.55 -19.85
C LYS A 479 -13.54 14.87 -19.11
N ASP A 480 -13.41 15.96 -19.86
CA ASP A 480 -13.61 17.29 -19.30
C ASP A 480 -15.11 17.54 -19.10
N ILE A 481 -15.44 18.35 -18.10
CA ILE A 481 -16.84 18.71 -17.83
C ILE A 481 -17.48 19.41 -19.04
N GLU A 482 -16.67 20.14 -19.82
CA GLU A 482 -17.13 20.84 -21.03
C GLU A 482 -17.62 19.87 -22.11
N ASP A 483 -17.15 18.62 -22.09
CA ASP A 483 -17.57 17.55 -23.00
C ASP A 483 -18.83 16.79 -22.52
N ILE A 484 -19.29 17.08 -21.29
CA ILE A 484 -20.49 16.47 -20.72
C ILE A 484 -21.68 17.37 -21.01
N ASP A 485 -22.74 16.80 -21.59
CA ASP A 485 -23.96 17.52 -21.92
C ASP A 485 -24.49 18.26 -20.66
N PRO A 486 -24.63 19.60 -20.71
CA PRO A 486 -25.11 20.38 -19.57
C PRO A 486 -26.50 19.95 -19.08
N ASP A 487 -27.31 19.31 -19.93
CA ASP A 487 -28.64 18.82 -19.56
C ASP A 487 -28.58 17.60 -18.63
N VAL A 488 -27.44 16.91 -18.53
CA VAL A 488 -27.21 15.85 -17.54
C VAL A 488 -27.35 16.36 -16.11
N LEU A 489 -27.00 17.62 -15.88
CA LEU A 489 -27.14 18.27 -14.57
C LEU A 489 -28.55 18.84 -14.34
N ASN A 490 -29.33 19.04 -15.40
CA ASN A 490 -30.66 19.62 -15.33
C ASN A 490 -31.75 18.54 -15.13
N GLY A 491 -31.48 17.55 -14.26
CA GLY A 491 -32.45 16.53 -13.86
C GLY A 491 -33.68 17.12 -13.14
N SER A 492 -34.75 16.33 -13.02
CA SER A 492 -36.00 16.73 -12.35
C SER A 492 -35.76 17.43 -11.01
N ASP A 493 -36.57 18.45 -10.72
CA ASP A 493 -36.41 19.50 -9.68
C ASP A 493 -36.04 19.07 -8.24
N SER A 494 -36.01 17.77 -7.90
CA SER A 494 -35.82 17.27 -6.53
C SER A 494 -34.38 16.86 -6.16
N SER A 495 -33.48 16.58 -7.12
CA SER A 495 -32.13 16.06 -6.81
C SER A 495 -31.03 16.84 -7.53
N ARG A 496 -30.25 17.62 -6.79
CA ARG A 496 -29.07 18.32 -7.31
C ARG A 496 -27.90 17.36 -7.43
N ILE A 497 -27.19 17.42 -8.56
CA ILE A 497 -26.00 16.60 -8.83
C ILE A 497 -24.80 17.54 -8.99
N ALA A 498 -23.64 17.11 -8.49
CA ALA A 498 -22.37 17.80 -8.67
C ALA A 498 -21.39 16.94 -9.49
N LEU A 499 -20.68 17.57 -10.43
CA LEU A 499 -19.51 16.97 -11.09
C LEU A 499 -18.23 17.57 -10.54
N ILE A 500 -17.20 16.77 -10.38
CA ILE A 500 -15.87 17.26 -9.95
C ILE A 500 -15.11 17.85 -11.13
N ARG A 501 -14.58 19.06 -10.92
CA ARG A 501 -13.60 19.72 -11.80
C ARG A 501 -12.23 19.09 -11.61
N LEU A 502 -11.90 18.11 -12.45
CA LEU A 502 -10.68 17.30 -12.33
C LEU A 502 -9.42 18.10 -12.70
N ASP A 503 -9.56 19.14 -13.52
CA ASP A 503 -8.54 20.14 -13.83
C ASP A 503 -8.05 20.87 -12.57
N GLU A 504 -8.98 21.30 -11.71
CA GLU A 504 -8.66 21.96 -10.44
C GLU A 504 -7.96 21.01 -9.45
N LEU A 505 -8.36 19.73 -9.44
CA LEU A 505 -7.70 18.70 -8.65
C LEU A 505 -6.28 18.41 -9.18
N SER A 506 -6.13 18.31 -10.50
CA SER A 506 -4.83 18.10 -11.16
C SER A 506 -3.86 19.23 -10.83
N GLN A 507 -4.29 20.49 -10.96
CA GLN A 507 -3.45 21.65 -10.64
C GLN A 507 -2.98 21.62 -9.18
N ALA A 508 -3.83 21.20 -8.24
CA ALA A 508 -3.44 21.11 -6.84
C ALA A 508 -2.42 20.00 -6.58
N LEU A 509 -2.50 18.89 -7.31
CA LEU A 509 -1.54 17.78 -7.24
C LEU A 509 -0.17 18.19 -7.81
N ASP A 510 -0.16 18.90 -8.94
CA ASP A 510 1.07 19.36 -9.62
C ASP A 510 1.86 20.39 -8.78
N LEU A 511 1.23 21.05 -7.80
CA LEU A 511 1.90 21.97 -6.88
C LEU A 511 2.73 21.27 -5.80
N ILE A 512 2.54 19.97 -5.59
CA ILE A 512 3.26 19.20 -4.57
C ILE A 512 4.51 18.57 -5.19
N PRO A 513 5.72 18.95 -4.75
CA PRO A 513 6.95 18.32 -5.21
C PRO A 513 6.94 16.81 -4.98
N GLN A 514 7.42 16.07 -5.96
CA GLN A 514 7.44 14.62 -5.89
C GLN A 514 8.34 14.10 -4.76
N GLU A 515 9.42 14.82 -4.42
CA GLU A 515 10.25 14.43 -3.28
C GLU A 515 9.51 14.55 -1.94
N GLN A 516 8.60 15.53 -1.80
CA GLN A 516 7.82 15.72 -0.59
C GLN A 516 6.82 14.57 -0.37
N ILE A 517 6.15 14.13 -1.44
CA ILE A 517 5.23 12.98 -1.34
C ILE A 517 5.99 11.67 -1.11
N ALA A 518 7.14 11.50 -1.76
CA ALA A 518 8.03 10.36 -1.53
C ALA A 518 8.45 10.27 -0.06
N GLU A 519 8.93 11.38 0.52
CA GLU A 519 9.32 11.43 1.93
C GLU A 519 8.15 11.11 2.87
N ARG A 520 6.95 11.61 2.56
CA ARG A 520 5.74 11.29 3.34
C ARG A 520 5.42 9.79 3.32
N ILE A 521 5.48 9.15 2.15
CA ILE A 521 5.26 7.71 2.02
C ILE A 521 6.28 6.93 2.85
N ILE A 522 7.57 7.27 2.71
CA ILE A 522 8.65 6.61 3.45
C ILE A 522 8.45 6.79 4.96
N ASN A 523 8.12 7.99 5.41
CA ASN A 523 7.84 8.24 6.82
C ASN A 523 6.59 7.49 7.30
N ALA A 524 5.61 7.21 6.44
CA ALA A 524 4.44 6.41 6.79
C ALA A 524 4.76 4.95 6.96
N ILE A 525 5.43 4.35 5.98
CA ILE A 525 5.73 2.93 6.06
C ILE A 525 6.82 2.62 7.08
N THR A 526 7.72 3.55 7.37
CA THR A 526 8.81 3.32 8.34
C THR A 526 8.49 3.79 9.76
N ARG A 527 7.26 4.26 10.03
CA ARG A 527 6.83 4.51 11.40
C ARG A 527 6.76 3.21 12.19
N ASP A 528 6.96 3.36 13.49
CA ASP A 528 6.74 2.28 14.44
C ASP A 528 5.23 2.01 14.53
N PRO A 529 4.76 0.82 14.12
CA PRO A 529 3.33 0.51 14.11
C PRO A 529 2.72 0.49 15.52
N GLU A 530 3.53 0.36 16.58
CA GLU A 530 3.07 0.32 17.97
C GLU A 530 2.96 1.70 18.62
N LYS A 531 3.52 2.76 18.02
CA LYS A 531 3.38 4.13 18.52
C LYS A 531 2.12 4.78 17.95
N VAL A 532 1.09 4.88 18.80
CA VAL A 532 -0.14 5.63 18.53
C VAL A 532 0.22 7.07 18.11
N GLU A 533 -0.52 7.65 17.17
CA GLU A 533 -0.45 9.08 16.83
C GLU A 533 -0.66 9.93 18.10
N GLU A 534 0.42 10.28 18.81
CA GLU A 534 0.43 11.41 19.73
C GLU A 534 0.29 12.67 18.87
N VAL A 535 -0.90 13.26 18.90
CA VAL A 535 -1.16 14.55 18.27
C VAL A 535 -0.26 15.55 18.97
N ALA A 536 0.69 16.15 18.24
CA ALA A 536 1.39 17.34 18.70
C ALA A 536 0.32 18.37 19.08
N GLU A 537 0.22 18.69 20.37
CA GLU A 537 -0.61 19.78 20.86
C GLU A 537 -0.18 21.06 20.11
N GLU A 538 -1.11 21.71 19.43
CA GLU A 538 -0.88 22.99 18.77
C GLU A 538 -0.54 24.04 19.85
N GLU A 539 0.73 24.38 20.04
CA GLU A 539 1.10 25.68 20.62
C GLU A 539 0.74 26.77 19.60
N VAL A 540 -0.49 27.28 19.71
CA VAL A 540 -0.94 28.47 19.00
C VAL A 540 -0.26 29.69 19.63
N GLU A 541 0.89 30.10 19.10
CA GLU A 541 1.45 31.44 19.32
C GLU A 541 0.61 32.46 18.53
N GLU A 542 -0.54 32.83 19.09
CA GLU A 542 -1.34 33.98 18.60
C GLU A 542 -0.57 35.27 18.86
N THR A 543 0.19 35.72 17.85
CA THR A 543 0.76 37.08 17.80
C THR A 543 -0.36 38.10 17.63
N THR A 544 -1.01 38.43 18.74
CA THR A 544 -1.99 39.51 18.78
C THR A 544 -1.24 40.85 18.82
N THR A 545 -1.08 41.49 17.67
CA THR A 545 -0.75 42.93 17.60
C THR A 545 -1.90 43.76 18.18
N GLN A 546 -1.95 43.91 19.49
CA GLN A 546 -2.75 44.95 20.14
C GLN A 546 -1.98 46.27 20.15
N THR A 547 -2.44 47.19 19.31
CA THR A 547 -2.09 48.60 19.39
C THR A 547 -2.96 49.25 20.47
N LYS A 548 -2.39 49.74 21.57
CA LYS A 548 -3.02 50.76 22.43
C LYS A 548 -2.01 51.55 23.27
N VAL A 549 -1.78 52.79 22.82
CA VAL A 549 -1.74 54.08 23.53
C VAL A 549 -1.27 54.13 25.00
N HIS A 550 -0.30 55.02 25.22
CA HIS A 550 0.29 55.50 26.47
C HIS A 550 -0.67 55.95 27.59
N ALA A 551 -0.33 55.55 28.82
CA ALA A 551 -0.19 56.36 30.07
C ALA A 551 0.20 55.35 31.18
N GLY A 552 1.05 55.56 32.20
CA GLY A 552 1.84 56.66 32.72
C GLY A 552 2.27 56.24 34.14
N LYS A 553 3.56 56.36 34.45
CA LYS A 553 4.21 56.56 35.78
C LYS A 553 4.02 55.57 36.97
N ALA A 554 5.20 55.14 37.46
CA ALA A 554 5.73 55.22 38.84
C ALA A 554 5.87 53.93 39.69
N GLN A 555 7.14 53.67 40.09
CA GLN A 555 7.70 53.28 41.41
C GLN A 555 7.08 52.10 42.19
N ALA A 556 7.79 51.22 42.92
CA ALA A 556 9.20 51.00 43.26
C ALA A 556 9.33 49.66 44.04
N SER A 557 10.58 49.16 44.19
CA SER A 557 11.08 48.31 45.31
C SER A 557 10.62 46.83 45.38
N ALA A 558 11.42 45.81 45.72
CA ALA A 558 12.78 45.69 46.24
C ALA A 558 13.36 44.26 46.03
N SER A 559 14.70 44.17 46.04
CA SER A 559 15.58 43.11 46.59
C SER A 559 15.33 41.61 46.31
N ASN A 560 16.30 40.90 45.74
CA ASN A 560 17.37 40.28 46.54
C ASN A 560 18.52 39.71 45.70
N GLN A 561 19.72 39.80 46.28
CA GLN A 561 21.02 39.34 45.80
C GLN A 561 21.15 37.81 45.91
N PHE A 562 21.98 37.18 45.07
CA PHE A 562 23.18 36.46 45.54
C PHE A 562 24.18 36.20 44.39
N ARG A 563 25.46 36.46 44.70
CA ARG A 563 26.66 36.28 43.88
C ARG A 563 27.20 34.86 43.99
N SER A 564 27.89 34.38 42.95
CA SER A 564 29.17 33.64 43.03
C SER A 564 29.67 33.30 41.61
N ARG A 565 30.59 34.07 41.03
CA ARG A 565 32.07 33.87 40.94
C ARG A 565 32.55 32.75 40.00
N ARG A 566 33.20 33.18 38.91
CA ARG A 566 34.17 32.44 38.05
C ARG A 566 35.42 32.02 38.84
N PRO A 567 36.32 31.18 38.27
CA PRO A 567 37.44 31.75 37.50
C PRO A 567 37.86 30.99 36.21
N ARG A 568 38.67 31.69 35.42
CA ARG A 568 39.36 31.32 34.18
C ARG A 568 40.66 30.53 34.41
N GLY A 569 41.13 29.84 33.37
CA GLY A 569 42.54 29.67 32.96
C GLY A 569 42.60 28.78 31.70
N SER A 570 43.03 29.20 30.49
CA SER A 570 44.41 29.39 29.96
C SER A 570 45.34 28.23 30.35
N SER A 571 46.05 27.50 29.46
CA SER A 571 46.92 27.95 28.35
C SER A 571 47.63 26.74 27.68
N VAL A 572 47.92 26.80 26.36
CA VAL A 572 49.23 26.53 25.67
C VAL A 572 49.81 25.08 25.80
N VAL A 573 50.17 24.33 24.75
CA VAL A 573 51.43 24.33 23.94
C VAL A 573 51.35 23.26 22.81
N GLN A 574 52.07 23.54 21.73
CA GLN A 574 52.37 22.77 20.51
C GLN A 574 53.04 21.40 20.71
N HIS A 575 52.95 20.50 19.71
CA HIS A 575 54.13 19.84 19.13
C HIS A 575 53.84 19.22 17.76
N ASP A 576 54.67 19.57 16.78
CA ASP A 576 54.87 18.90 15.49
C ASP A 576 55.45 17.48 15.69
N THR A 577 55.11 16.51 14.82
CA THR A 577 56.13 15.65 14.19
C THR A 577 55.63 14.97 12.90
N ARG A 578 56.43 15.11 11.84
CA ARG A 578 56.46 14.37 10.57
C ARG A 578 56.90 12.90 10.76
N ALA A 579 56.46 12.01 9.85
CA ALA A 579 57.25 10.98 9.13
C ALA A 579 56.28 9.97 8.47
N SER A 580 56.10 9.95 7.14
CA SER A 580 56.85 9.16 6.14
C SER A 580 56.74 7.64 6.30
N GLY A 581 56.22 6.96 5.27
CA GLY A 581 56.29 5.50 5.16
C GLY A 581 55.49 4.92 3.99
N SER A 582 56.06 4.99 2.78
CA SER A 582 55.63 4.23 1.60
C SER A 582 55.98 2.75 1.74
N SER A 583 55.11 1.84 1.30
CA SER A 583 55.58 0.56 0.75
C SER A 583 54.59 -0.02 -0.28
N HIS A 584 55.16 -0.33 -1.44
CA HIS A 584 54.59 -1.09 -2.53
C HIS A 584 54.43 -2.57 -2.16
N ALA A 585 53.35 -3.21 -2.62
CA ALA A 585 53.38 -4.60 -3.09
C ALA A 585 52.13 -4.92 -3.94
N SER A 586 52.30 -5.01 -5.26
CA SER A 586 51.62 -5.99 -6.11
C SER A 586 52.59 -7.20 -6.22
N PRO A 587 52.21 -8.46 -6.54
CA PRO A 587 51.41 -8.81 -7.74
C PRO A 587 50.58 -10.12 -7.69
N SER A 588 49.82 -10.33 -8.78
CA SER A 588 49.43 -11.63 -9.41
C SER A 588 48.49 -12.57 -8.65
N GLY A 589 47.48 -13.21 -9.25
CA GLY A 589 47.05 -13.29 -10.65
C GLY A 589 45.82 -14.18 -10.83
N THR A 590 45.34 -14.26 -12.08
CA THR A 590 44.58 -15.36 -12.74
C THR A 590 43.38 -15.97 -11.98
N SER A 591 42.14 -15.97 -12.49
CA SER A 591 41.76 -16.77 -13.67
C SER A 591 40.29 -16.55 -14.08
N ARG A 592 40.11 -16.56 -15.39
CA ARG A 592 38.94 -16.79 -16.26
C ARG A 592 37.77 -17.58 -15.66
N TYR A 593 36.53 -17.15 -15.95
CA TYR A 593 35.60 -17.82 -16.90
C TYR A 593 34.49 -16.85 -17.33
N ASN A 594 34.42 -16.59 -18.64
CA ASN A 594 33.32 -15.90 -19.32
C ASN A 594 32.60 -16.92 -20.20
N LEU A 595 31.29 -17.10 -20.03
CA LEU A 595 30.44 -17.80 -21.00
C LEU A 595 29.22 -16.94 -21.30
N ARG A 596 29.23 -16.29 -22.47
CA ARG A 596 28.03 -15.79 -23.16
C ARG A 596 27.68 -16.75 -24.29
N PRO A 597 26.42 -17.18 -24.44
CA PRO A 597 25.95 -17.80 -25.67
C PRO A 597 25.61 -16.71 -26.70
N ARG A 598 26.09 -16.94 -27.94
CA ARG A 598 25.91 -16.11 -29.12
C ARG A 598 24.85 -16.78 -29.99
N ILE A 599 23.63 -16.25 -30.03
CA ILE A 599 22.59 -16.73 -30.95
C ILE A 599 22.82 -16.08 -32.32
N LYS A 600 23.05 -16.94 -33.32
CA LYS A 600 23.04 -16.59 -34.74
C LYS A 600 21.64 -16.90 -35.29
N SER A 601 20.91 -15.91 -35.78
CA SER A 601 19.80 -16.13 -36.70
C SER A 601 20.32 -16.07 -38.13
N LYS A 602 20.08 -17.13 -38.89
CA LYS A 602 20.17 -17.16 -40.35
C LYS A 602 18.75 -17.02 -40.89
N THR A 603 18.59 -16.09 -41.80
CA THR A 603 17.52 -15.98 -42.80
C THR A 603 17.29 -17.29 -43.55
N ARG A 604 16.01 -17.68 -43.67
CA ARG A 604 15.35 -17.80 -44.98
C ARG A 604 13.84 -17.70 -44.83
#